data_AF-A0A8T0MPT9-F1
#
_entry.id   AF-A0A8T0MPT9-F1
#
_cell.length_a   1.000
_cell.length_b   1.000
_cell.length_c   1.000
_cell.angle_alpha   90.00
_cell.angle_beta   90.00
_cell.angle_gamma   90.00
#
_symmetry.space_group_name_H-M   'P 1'
#
loop_
_entity.id
_entity.type
_entity.pdbx_description
1 polymer ?
#
loop_
_entity_poly.entity_id
_entity_poly.type
_entity_poly.pdbx_seq_one_letter_code
_entity_poly.pdbx_strand_id
1 'polypeptide(L)'
;MHCWNILKDQPKRIERRKEIGCAKKMSNKKQKTTANSSPLSVEPAAPVGGGSDAQPAGRPDGKKKEKQKLRQGRTIEAVDYLMAKKKEADLEKELKKEERCNRAFALQEERIKLERVKFEFKREIKEEKIIALDLSTMTFDDQQYYEDRKRKIRERCFNI
;
A
#
# COMPACT_ATOMS: atom_id res chain seq x y z
N MET A 1 25.53 -18.99 10.30
CA MET A 1 24.78 -17.72 10.46
C MET A 1 25.15 -16.77 9.34
N HIS A 2 24.22 -16.41 8.47
CA HIS A 2 24.51 -15.60 7.28
C HIS A 2 24.47 -14.09 7.61
N CYS A 3 25.59 -13.39 7.40
CA CYS A 3 25.81 -12.00 7.80
C CYS A 3 24.76 -11.02 7.26
N TRP A 4 24.12 -11.34 6.13
CA TRP A 4 23.03 -10.52 5.57
C TRP A 4 21.82 -10.42 6.51
N ASN A 5 21.47 -11.50 7.21
CA ASN A 5 20.32 -11.52 8.11
C ASN A 5 20.51 -10.61 9.33
N ILE A 6 21.75 -10.35 9.73
CA ILE A 6 22.11 -9.49 10.87
C ILE A 6 22.16 -8.02 10.43
N LEU A 7 22.61 -7.75 9.21
CA LEU A 7 22.89 -6.40 8.72
C LEU A 7 21.74 -5.77 7.93
N LYS A 8 20.65 -6.49 7.65
CA LYS A 8 19.53 -5.99 6.82
C LYS A 8 18.68 -4.91 7.51
N ASP A 9 18.67 -4.90 8.85
CA ASP A 9 17.83 -4.01 9.68
C ASP A 9 18.61 -2.87 10.33
N GLN A 10 19.89 -2.71 9.98
CA GLN A 10 20.66 -1.57 10.47
C GLN A 10 20.11 -0.24 9.94
N PRO A 11 20.01 0.80 10.78
CA PRO A 11 19.41 2.10 10.42
C PRO A 11 20.09 2.73 9.21
N LYS A 12 21.43 2.69 9.14
CA LYS A 12 22.23 3.18 8.01
C LYS A 12 21.87 2.51 6.68
N ARG A 13 21.45 1.25 6.71
CA ARG A 13 21.06 0.47 5.51
C ARG A 13 19.61 0.70 5.10
N ILE A 14 18.74 1.00 6.06
CA ILE A 14 17.35 1.38 5.82
C ILE A 14 17.29 2.78 5.21
N GLU A 15 18.04 3.74 5.75
CA GLU A 15 18.12 5.12 5.28
C GLU A 15 18.65 5.21 3.85
N ARG A 16 19.75 4.51 3.54
CA ARG A 16 20.31 4.44 2.18
C ARG A 16 19.32 3.87 1.15
N ARG A 17 18.46 2.93 1.56
CA ARG A 17 17.41 2.39 0.67
C ARG A 17 16.29 3.41 0.42
N LYS A 18 15.93 4.22 1.43
CA LYS A 18 14.94 5.30 1.29
C LYS A 18 15.46 6.41 0.37
N GLU A 19 16.74 6.76 0.49
CA GLU A 19 17.41 7.76 -0.33
C GLU A 19 17.46 7.36 -1.81
N ILE A 20 17.91 6.13 -2.11
CA ILE A 20 17.95 5.58 -3.47
C ILE A 20 16.54 5.46 -4.07
N GLY A 21 15.54 5.12 -3.24
CA GLY A 21 14.14 5.06 -3.64
C GLY A 21 13.55 6.44 -3.98
N CYS A 22 13.95 7.50 -3.27
CA CYS A 22 13.53 8.87 -3.55
C CYS A 22 14.25 9.46 -4.77
N ALA A 23 15.56 9.23 -4.91
CA ALA A 23 16.35 9.75 -6.03
C ALA A 23 15.82 9.27 -7.40
N LYS A 24 15.34 8.03 -7.49
CA LYS A 24 14.72 7.49 -8.72
C LYS A 24 13.41 8.18 -9.11
N LYS A 25 12.70 8.82 -8.18
CA LYS A 25 11.45 9.54 -8.46
C LYS A 25 11.66 10.97 -8.96
N MET A 26 12.87 11.53 -8.82
CA MET A 26 13.14 12.95 -9.07
C MET A 26 14.04 13.23 -10.29
N SER A 27 14.57 12.20 -10.96
CA SER A 27 15.68 12.34 -11.93
C SER A 27 15.30 12.18 -13.42
N ASN A 28 14.09 12.55 -13.84
CA ASN A 28 13.72 12.49 -15.28
C ASN A 28 13.46 13.87 -15.92
N LYS A 29 14.24 14.90 -15.55
CA LYS A 29 14.22 16.19 -16.26
C LYS A 29 15.58 16.52 -16.87
N LYS A 30 15.89 15.89 -18.00
CA LYS A 30 16.85 16.45 -18.98
C LYS A 30 16.03 17.02 -20.14
N GLN A 31 15.77 18.33 -20.09
CA GLN A 31 15.33 19.08 -21.26
C GLN A 31 16.52 19.20 -22.21
N LYS A 32 16.38 18.69 -23.44
CA LYS A 32 17.30 18.98 -24.54
C LYS A 32 16.82 20.28 -25.19
N THR A 33 17.44 21.39 -24.82
CA THR A 33 17.33 22.67 -25.51
C THR A 33 18.09 22.55 -26.84
N THR A 34 17.40 22.76 -27.96
CA THR A 34 18.08 23.07 -29.24
C THR A 34 17.38 24.31 -29.78
N ALA A 35 17.97 25.48 -29.49
CA ALA A 35 17.64 26.72 -30.14
C ALA A 35 18.56 26.86 -31.34
N ASN A 36 18.02 26.70 -32.55
CA ASN A 36 18.72 27.13 -33.75
C ASN A 36 17.92 28.31 -34.30
N SER A 37 18.26 29.50 -33.80
CA SER A 37 17.92 30.77 -34.42
C SER A 37 19.21 31.38 -34.97
N SER A 38 19.29 31.55 -36.28
CA SER A 38 20.05 32.62 -36.91
C SER A 38 19.41 32.91 -38.27
N PRO A 39 18.87 34.12 -38.48
CA PRO A 39 18.41 34.62 -39.76
C PRO A 39 19.60 35.24 -40.50
N LEU A 40 19.78 34.95 -41.79
CA LEU A 40 20.73 35.69 -42.61
C LEU A 40 20.05 36.24 -43.87
N SER A 41 19.93 37.57 -43.83
CA SER A 41 19.83 38.55 -44.91
C SER A 41 18.63 38.60 -45.85
N VAL A 42 17.91 39.72 -45.70
CA VAL A 42 16.90 40.32 -46.58
C VAL A 42 17.60 41.17 -47.65
N GLU A 43 17.34 40.83 -48.93
CA GLU A 43 17.07 41.67 -50.13
C GLU A 43 17.96 42.87 -50.55
N PRO A 44 17.74 43.57 -51.70
CA PRO A 44 16.86 43.31 -52.87
C PRO A 44 17.51 43.61 -54.27
N ALA A 45 16.85 43.21 -55.36
CA ALA A 45 16.60 44.07 -56.55
C ALA A 45 15.65 43.39 -57.56
N ALA A 46 14.52 44.05 -57.83
CA ALA A 46 13.51 43.70 -58.85
C ALA A 46 13.78 44.45 -60.18
N PRO A 47 12.88 44.50 -61.21
CA PRO A 47 11.70 43.67 -61.56
C PRO A 47 11.68 43.26 -63.06
N VAL A 48 10.63 42.55 -63.52
CA VAL A 48 9.73 42.90 -64.67
C VAL A 48 9.06 41.66 -65.30
N GLY A 49 7.74 41.76 -65.49
CA GLY A 49 6.90 40.94 -66.36
C GLY A 49 6.19 39.80 -65.62
N GLY A 50 4.88 39.72 -65.46
CA GLY A 50 3.75 40.28 -66.20
C GLY A 50 2.76 39.13 -66.47
N GLY A 51 1.50 39.26 -66.07
CA GLY A 51 0.42 38.39 -66.56
C GLY A 51 -0.35 37.57 -65.51
N SER A 52 -1.48 38.14 -65.10
CA SER A 52 -2.83 37.54 -65.03
C SER A 52 -3.19 36.30 -64.18
N ASP A 53 -4.33 36.53 -63.51
CA ASP A 53 -5.49 35.67 -63.32
C ASP A 53 -5.67 34.88 -62.02
N ALA A 54 -6.82 35.20 -61.42
CA ALA A 54 -7.40 34.62 -60.24
C ALA A 54 -7.86 33.18 -60.48
N GLN A 55 -7.42 32.27 -59.61
CA GLN A 55 -8.15 31.04 -59.31
C GLN A 55 -7.78 30.57 -57.89
N PRO A 56 -8.70 30.58 -56.91
CA PRO A 56 -8.53 29.77 -55.72
C PRO A 56 -8.92 28.35 -56.08
N ALA A 57 -8.00 27.61 -56.71
CA ALA A 57 -8.15 26.18 -56.92
C ALA A 57 -8.03 25.49 -55.55
N GLY A 58 -9.15 25.45 -54.82
CA GLY A 58 -9.30 24.72 -53.56
C GLY A 58 -8.99 23.25 -53.80
N ARG A 59 -7.91 22.75 -53.17
CA ARG A 59 -7.63 21.31 -53.11
C ARG A 59 -8.82 20.60 -52.44
N PRO A 60 -9.30 19.46 -52.98
CA PRO A 60 -10.40 18.73 -52.36
C PRO A 60 -10.02 18.32 -50.93
N ASP A 61 -10.93 18.49 -49.97
CA ASP A 61 -10.73 18.11 -48.56
C ASP A 61 -10.61 16.58 -48.47
N GLY A 62 -9.39 16.07 -48.71
CA GLY A 62 -9.15 14.65 -48.89
C GLY A 62 -9.00 13.95 -47.57
N LYS A 63 -9.92 13.02 -47.22
CA LYS A 63 -9.81 11.93 -46.21
C LYS A 63 -9.16 12.26 -44.85
N LYS A 64 -8.92 13.53 -44.54
CA LYS A 64 -8.04 14.00 -43.47
C LYS A 64 -8.74 13.90 -42.12
N LYS A 65 -10.04 14.21 -42.08
CA LYS A 65 -10.88 14.08 -40.89
C LYS A 65 -11.07 12.62 -40.46
N GLU A 66 -11.25 11.69 -41.40
CA GLU A 66 -11.42 10.27 -41.07
C GLU A 66 -10.11 9.65 -40.56
N LYS A 67 -8.98 9.90 -41.25
CA LYS A 67 -7.65 9.47 -40.79
C LYS A 67 -7.26 10.10 -39.45
N GLN A 68 -7.69 11.34 -39.19
CA GLN A 68 -7.51 12.01 -37.90
C GLN A 68 -8.36 11.37 -36.80
N LYS A 69 -9.64 11.06 -37.05
CA LYS A 69 -10.51 10.35 -36.10
C LYS A 69 -9.97 8.96 -35.77
N LEU A 70 -9.47 8.21 -36.75
CA LEU A 70 -8.84 6.91 -36.51
C LEU A 70 -7.57 7.03 -35.67
N ARG A 71 -6.73 8.05 -35.91
CA ARG A 71 -5.56 8.35 -35.08
C ARG A 71 -5.95 8.75 -33.65
N GLN A 72 -7.01 9.55 -33.50
CA GLN A 72 -7.52 9.96 -32.18
C GLN A 72 -8.09 8.77 -31.40
N GLY A 73 -8.90 7.92 -32.03
CA GLY A 73 -9.43 6.69 -31.42
C GLY A 73 -8.32 5.76 -30.92
N ARG A 74 -7.28 5.55 -31.73
CA ARG A 74 -6.10 4.75 -31.32
C ARG A 74 -5.32 5.39 -30.16
N THR A 75 -5.33 6.72 -30.06
CA THR A 75 -4.67 7.44 -28.95
C THR A 75 -5.49 7.31 -27.66
N ILE A 76 -6.82 7.36 -27.77
CA ILE A 76 -7.75 7.19 -26.63
C ILE A 76 -7.67 5.75 -26.09
N GLU A 77 -7.73 4.75 -26.98
CA GLU A 77 -7.62 3.32 -26.61
C GLU A 77 -6.29 3.00 -25.90
N ALA A 78 -5.18 3.59 -26.36
CA ALA A 78 -3.88 3.44 -25.70
C ALA A 78 -3.85 4.04 -24.28
N VAL A 79 -4.55 5.16 -24.07
CA VAL A 79 -4.68 5.78 -22.74
C VAL A 79 -5.53 4.91 -21.81
N ASP A 80 -6.62 4.33 -22.31
CA ASP A 80 -7.49 3.43 -21.53
C ASP A 80 -6.73 2.17 -21.11
N TYR A 81 -5.95 1.58 -22.02
CA TYR A 81 -5.09 0.43 -21.71
C TYR A 81 -4.08 0.76 -20.60
N LEU A 82 -3.40 1.91 -20.69
CA LEU A 82 -2.46 2.34 -19.65
C LEU A 82 -3.15 2.57 -18.31
N MET A 83 -4.36 3.14 -18.32
CA MET A 83 -5.15 3.35 -17.11
C MET A 83 -5.60 2.03 -16.49
N ALA A 84 -6.05 1.08 -17.31
CA ALA A 84 -6.42 -0.27 -16.86
C ALA A 84 -5.22 -0.99 -16.23
N LYS A 85 -4.04 -0.96 -16.88
CA LYS A 85 -2.81 -1.55 -16.34
C LYS A 85 -2.38 -0.92 -15.03
N LYS A 86 -2.55 0.39 -14.87
CA LYS A 86 -2.29 1.07 -13.60
C LYS A 86 -3.25 0.58 -12.50
N LYS A 87 -4.55 0.47 -12.79
CA LYS A 87 -5.55 -0.04 -11.84
C LYS A 87 -5.26 -1.47 -11.42
N GLU A 88 -4.94 -2.35 -12.37
CA GLU A 88 -4.54 -3.74 -12.10
C GLU A 88 -3.32 -3.80 -11.17
N ALA A 89 -2.27 -3.01 -11.47
CA ALA A 89 -1.06 -2.99 -10.65
C ALA A 89 -1.30 -2.40 -9.24
N ASP A 90 -2.25 -1.48 -9.09
CA ASP A 90 -2.61 -0.93 -7.79
C ASP A 90 -3.46 -1.93 -6.97
N LEU A 91 -4.39 -2.66 -7.60
CA LEU A 91 -5.13 -3.76 -6.95
C LEU A 91 -4.20 -4.89 -6.48
N GLU A 92 -3.22 -5.28 -7.31
CA GLU A 92 -2.25 -6.31 -6.92
C GLU A 92 -1.42 -5.89 -5.70
N LYS A 93 -1.07 -4.61 -5.59
CA LYS A 93 -0.35 -4.09 -4.41
C LYS A 93 -1.23 -4.06 -3.18
N GLU A 94 -2.49 -3.68 -3.30
CA GLU A 94 -3.44 -3.70 -2.18
C GLU A 94 -3.70 -5.12 -1.70
N LEU A 95 -3.91 -6.07 -2.60
CA LEU A 95 -4.05 -7.49 -2.26
C LEU A 95 -2.83 -8.00 -1.49
N LYS A 96 -1.61 -7.68 -1.94
CA LYS A 96 -0.37 -8.03 -1.20
C LYS A 96 -0.23 -7.33 0.15
N LYS A 97 -0.84 -6.16 0.37
CA LYS A 97 -0.87 -5.51 1.69
C LYS A 97 -1.89 -6.19 2.58
N GLU A 98 -3.08 -6.44 2.05
CA GLU A 98 -4.17 -7.10 2.76
C GLU A 98 -3.76 -8.50 3.23
N GLU A 99 -3.12 -9.32 2.38
CA GLU A 99 -2.58 -10.61 2.80
C GLU A 99 -1.60 -10.49 3.98
N ARG A 100 -0.74 -9.47 3.98
CA ARG A 100 0.21 -9.24 5.08
C ARG A 100 -0.50 -8.78 6.35
N CYS A 101 -1.49 -7.90 6.23
CA CYS A 101 -2.31 -7.46 7.34
C CYS A 101 -3.09 -8.63 7.94
N ASN A 102 -3.76 -9.43 7.13
CA ASN A 102 -4.54 -10.58 7.57
C ASN A 102 -3.68 -11.62 8.28
N ARG A 103 -2.47 -11.89 7.79
CA ARG A 103 -1.51 -12.75 8.50
C ARG A 103 -1.13 -12.17 9.87
N ALA A 104 -0.89 -10.87 9.96
CA ALA A 104 -0.57 -10.23 11.24
C ALA A 104 -1.75 -10.26 12.22
N PHE A 105 -2.96 -10.01 11.75
CA PHE A 105 -4.18 -10.09 12.56
C PHE A 105 -4.44 -11.50 13.07
N ALA A 106 -4.33 -12.52 12.21
CA ALA A 106 -4.47 -13.92 12.62
C ALA A 106 -3.48 -14.30 13.73
N LEU A 107 -2.20 -13.90 13.59
CA LEU A 107 -1.20 -14.13 14.64
C LEU A 107 -1.53 -13.41 15.95
N GLN A 108 -2.06 -12.19 15.89
CA GLN A 108 -2.46 -11.43 17.07
C GLN A 108 -3.66 -12.08 17.76
N GLU A 109 -4.64 -12.55 16.98
CA GLU A 109 -5.82 -13.23 17.49
C GLU A 109 -5.43 -14.51 18.23
N GLU A 110 -4.58 -15.34 17.63
CA GLU A 110 -4.05 -16.56 18.26
C GLU A 110 -3.25 -16.25 19.53
N ARG A 111 -2.44 -15.18 19.53
CA ARG A 111 -1.74 -14.72 20.73
C ARG A 111 -2.72 -14.36 21.85
N ILE A 112 -3.79 -13.62 21.53
CA ILE A 112 -4.82 -13.22 22.51
C ILE A 112 -5.57 -14.46 23.03
N LYS A 113 -5.94 -15.41 22.16
CA LYS A 113 -6.58 -16.67 22.58
C LYS A 113 -5.69 -17.44 23.54
N LEU A 114 -4.41 -17.60 23.21
CA LEU A 114 -3.45 -18.29 24.06
C LEU A 114 -3.26 -17.57 25.41
N GLU A 115 -3.24 -16.25 25.42
CA GLU A 115 -3.14 -15.44 26.64
C GLU A 115 -4.37 -15.62 27.54
N ARG A 116 -5.58 -15.66 26.95
CA ARG A 116 -6.83 -15.93 27.68
C ARG A 116 -6.81 -17.32 28.33
N VAL A 117 -6.46 -18.36 27.57
CA VAL A 117 -6.35 -19.73 28.10
C VAL A 117 -5.31 -19.81 29.22
N LYS A 118 -4.15 -19.17 29.07
CA LYS A 118 -3.13 -19.10 30.13
C LYS A 118 -3.65 -18.41 31.40
N PHE A 119 -4.44 -17.35 31.24
CA PHE A 119 -5.03 -16.65 32.37
C PHE A 119 -6.08 -17.51 33.08
N GLU A 120 -6.94 -18.19 32.32
CA GLU A 120 -7.95 -19.10 32.86
C GLU A 120 -7.32 -20.28 33.58
N PHE A 121 -6.31 -20.92 33.00
CA PHE A 121 -5.56 -22.00 33.64
C PHE A 121 -4.91 -21.55 34.96
N LYS A 122 -4.29 -20.36 34.98
CA LYS A 122 -3.75 -19.78 36.22
C LYS A 122 -4.82 -19.50 37.27
N ARG A 123 -6.01 -19.07 36.84
CA ARG A 123 -7.17 -18.85 37.72
C ARG A 123 -7.65 -20.18 38.31
N GLU A 124 -7.78 -21.20 37.48
CA GLU A 124 -8.20 -22.55 37.87
C GLU A 124 -7.25 -23.15 38.91
N ILE A 125 -5.94 -23.11 38.69
CA ILE A 125 -4.95 -23.57 39.69
C ILE A 125 -5.11 -22.84 41.03
N LYS A 126 -5.36 -21.52 41.02
CA LYS A 126 -5.55 -20.76 42.26
C LYS A 126 -6.84 -21.17 42.96
N GLU A 127 -7.87 -21.48 42.19
CA GLU A 127 -9.18 -21.85 42.70
C GLU A 127 -9.21 -23.27 43.24
N GLU A 128 -8.54 -24.21 42.59
CA GLU A 128 -8.28 -25.55 43.12
C GLU A 128 -7.54 -25.47 44.45
N LYS A 129 -6.50 -24.62 44.55
CA LYS A 129 -5.79 -24.38 45.82
C LYS A 129 -6.72 -23.85 46.91
N ILE A 130 -7.64 -22.94 46.58
CA ILE A 130 -8.61 -22.41 47.54
C ILE A 130 -9.61 -23.50 47.96
N ILE A 131 -10.10 -24.32 47.03
CA ILE A 131 -11.02 -25.42 47.32
C ILE A 131 -10.37 -26.47 48.22
N ALA A 132 -9.12 -26.83 47.92
CA ALA A 132 -8.35 -27.83 48.65
C ALA A 132 -7.77 -27.32 49.99
N LEU A 133 -7.86 -26.02 50.27
CA LEU A 133 -7.34 -25.43 51.51
C LEU A 133 -8.08 -26.01 52.71
N ASP A 134 -7.34 -26.59 53.66
CA ASP A 134 -7.88 -26.99 54.96
C ASP A 134 -8.12 -25.73 55.82
N LEU A 135 -9.30 -25.68 56.42
CA LEU A 135 -9.77 -24.56 57.23
C LEU A 135 -9.71 -24.87 58.73
N SER A 136 -9.45 -26.13 59.11
CA SER A 136 -9.48 -26.59 60.50
C SER A 136 -8.54 -25.80 61.43
N THR A 137 -7.40 -25.34 60.91
CA THR A 137 -6.38 -24.59 61.66
C THR A 137 -6.57 -23.07 61.68
N MET A 138 -7.58 -22.54 60.97
CA MET A 138 -7.77 -21.09 60.79
C MET A 138 -8.69 -20.47 61.85
N THR A 139 -8.65 -19.14 61.98
CA THR A 139 -9.58 -18.40 62.85
C THR A 139 -11.01 -18.45 62.29
N PHE A 140 -12.02 -18.27 63.13
CA PHE A 140 -13.43 -18.37 62.71
C PHE A 140 -13.78 -17.41 61.56
N ASP A 141 -13.30 -16.17 61.61
CA ASP A 141 -13.54 -15.17 60.56
C ASP A 141 -12.90 -15.58 59.22
N ASP A 142 -11.67 -16.11 59.26
CA ASP A 142 -10.98 -16.61 58.07
C ASP A 142 -11.68 -17.85 57.50
N GLN A 143 -12.12 -18.77 58.35
CA GLN A 143 -12.90 -19.95 57.95
C GLN A 143 -14.15 -19.52 57.18
N GLN A 144 -14.91 -18.57 57.72
CA GLN A 144 -16.11 -18.06 57.06
C GLN A 144 -15.80 -17.40 55.71
N TYR A 145 -14.75 -16.58 55.63
CA TYR A 145 -14.31 -15.94 54.39
C TYR A 145 -13.99 -16.97 53.30
N TYR A 146 -13.21 -18.00 53.63
CA TYR A 146 -12.82 -19.02 52.65
C TYR A 146 -13.97 -19.95 52.28
N GLU A 147 -14.88 -20.27 53.19
CA GLU A 147 -16.09 -21.04 52.84
C GLU A 147 -16.98 -20.29 51.84
N ASP A 148 -17.21 -18.99 52.05
CA ASP A 148 -17.93 -18.16 51.09
C ASP A 148 -17.20 -18.07 49.75
N ARG A 149 -15.86 -18.01 49.79
CA ARG A 149 -15.05 -18.02 48.58
C ARG A 149 -15.16 -19.35 47.84
N LYS A 150 -15.09 -20.49 48.55
CA LYS A 150 -15.28 -21.84 47.98
C LYS A 150 -16.67 -21.98 47.36
N ARG A 151 -17.71 -21.43 47.99
CA ARG A 151 -19.08 -21.41 47.45
C ARG A 151 -19.14 -20.65 46.12
N LYS A 152 -18.63 -19.42 46.07
CA LYS A 152 -18.58 -18.61 44.84
C LYS A 152 -17.81 -19.28 43.71
N ILE A 153 -16.70 -19.95 44.02
CA ILE A 153 -15.92 -20.70 43.03
C ILE A 153 -16.73 -21.88 42.49
N ARG A 154 -17.38 -22.66 43.37
CA ARG A 154 -18.27 -23.78 42.99
C ARG A 154 -19.42 -23.30 42.10
N GLU A 155 -20.13 -22.24 42.48
CA GLU A 155 -21.17 -21.63 41.64
C GLU A 155 -20.61 -21.22 40.27
N ARG A 156 -19.42 -20.61 40.26
CA ARG A 156 -18.52 -20.39 39.11
C ARG A 156 -18.47 -21.58 38.15
N CYS A 157 -18.00 -22.70 38.68
CA CYS A 157 -17.62 -23.88 37.90
C CYS A 157 -18.80 -24.78 37.53
N PHE A 158 -19.87 -24.80 38.36
CA PHE A 158 -21.03 -25.69 38.16
C PHE A 158 -22.21 -25.03 37.44
N ASN A 159 -22.22 -23.70 37.24
CA ASN A 159 -23.24 -23.00 36.43
C ASN A 159 -22.83 -22.80 34.95
N ILE A 160 -21.88 -23.60 34.46
CA ILE A 160 -21.48 -23.68 33.04
C ILE A 160 -22.11 -24.95 32.45
#